data_AF-A0A3D5KIS3-F1
#
_entry.id   AF-A0A3D5KIS3-F1
#
_cell.length_a   1.000
_cell.length_b   1.000
_cell.length_c   1.000
_cell.angle_alpha   90.00
_cell.angle_beta   90.00
_cell.angle_gamma   90.00
#
_symmetry.space_group_name_H-M   'P 1'
#
loop_
_entity.id
_entity.type
_entity.pdbx_description
1 polymer ?
#
loop_
_entity_poly.entity_id
_entity_poly.type
_entity_poly.pdbx_seq_one_letter_code
_entity_poly.pdbx_strand_id
1 'polypeptide(L)'
;MEILRIKYIDNIAEERKKLKKLRIKKYSIKVDELTGMKLKNKTAEFSHIRSASLFKFLALEIENGLIVNKETHSIITVEGICDESELLELCKKRSWNTDWYGKFKSYFRLG
;
A
#
# COMPACT_ATOMS: atom_id res chain seq x y z
N MET A 1 -9.24 -21.25 -22.95
CA MET A 1 -8.72 -20.98 -21.58
C MET A 1 -8.13 -19.58 -21.42
N GLU A 2 -7.68 -18.91 -22.50
CA GLU A 2 -7.05 -17.59 -22.43
C GLU A 2 -7.99 -16.44 -22.00
N ILE A 3 -9.26 -16.48 -22.44
CA ILE A 3 -10.26 -15.43 -22.18
C ILE A 3 -10.62 -15.29 -20.69
N LEU A 4 -10.67 -16.40 -19.95
CA LEU A 4 -11.00 -16.40 -18.51
C LEU A 4 -9.88 -15.76 -17.68
N ARG A 5 -8.62 -15.99 -18.07
CA ARG A 5 -7.45 -15.44 -17.38
C ARG A 5 -7.33 -13.93 -17.59
N ILE A 6 -7.60 -13.44 -18.80
CA ILE A 6 -7.61 -12.01 -19.12
C ILE A 6 -8.71 -11.29 -18.31
N LYS A 7 -9.95 -11.80 -18.36
CA LYS A 7 -11.07 -11.23 -17.58
C LYS A 7 -10.78 -11.19 -16.08
N TYR A 8 -10.12 -12.22 -15.55
CA TYR A 8 -9.71 -12.24 -14.15
C TYR A 8 -8.67 -11.17 -13.82
N ILE A 9 -7.64 -11.00 -14.66
CA ILE A 9 -6.59 -9.98 -14.47
C ILE A 9 -7.17 -8.56 -14.54
N ASP A 10 -8.04 -8.29 -15.51
CA ASP A 10 -8.71 -7.00 -15.65
C ASP A 10 -9.56 -6.66 -14.43
N ASN A 11 -10.30 -7.66 -13.91
CA ASN A 11 -11.08 -7.49 -12.69
C ASN A 11 -10.18 -7.15 -11.48
N ILE A 12 -9.05 -7.84 -11.31
CA ILE A 12 -8.09 -7.52 -10.24
C ILE A 12 -7.54 -6.09 -10.39
N ALA A 13 -7.24 -5.64 -11.60
CA ALA A 13 -6.73 -4.30 -11.85
C ALA A 13 -7.77 -3.22 -11.50
N GLU A 14 -9.04 -3.45 -11.85
CA GLU A 14 -10.15 -2.54 -11.49
C GLU A 14 -10.40 -2.50 -9.98
N GLU A 15 -10.38 -3.65 -9.30
CA GLU A 15 -10.54 -3.72 -7.85
C GLU A 15 -9.39 -3.01 -7.13
N ARG A 16 -8.14 -3.12 -7.63
CA ARG A 16 -6.99 -2.38 -7.07
C ARG A 16 -7.17 -0.87 -7.10
N LYS A 17 -7.76 -0.32 -8.17
CA LYS A 17 -8.04 1.13 -8.26
C LYS A 17 -9.00 1.61 -7.17
N LYS A 18 -9.87 0.71 -6.67
CA LYS A 18 -10.83 1.03 -5.60
C LYS A 18 -10.18 1.07 -4.22
N LEU A 19 -9.07 0.36 -3.99
CA LEU A 19 -8.40 0.27 -2.68
C LEU A 19 -8.05 1.63 -2.09
N LYS A 20 -7.51 2.54 -2.92
CA LYS A 20 -7.22 3.93 -2.50
C LYS A 20 -8.46 4.60 -1.91
N LYS A 21 -9.57 4.57 -2.65
CA LYS A 21 -10.83 5.21 -2.24
C LYS A 21 -11.42 4.54 -1.00
N LEU A 22 -11.37 3.21 -0.93
CA LEU A 22 -11.85 2.44 0.20
C LEU A 22 -11.07 2.77 1.48
N ARG A 23 -9.74 2.76 1.42
CA ARG A 23 -8.87 3.04 2.57
C ARG A 23 -9.01 4.48 3.06
N ILE A 24 -8.99 5.47 2.15
CA ILE A 24 -9.22 6.88 2.50
C ILE A 24 -10.57 7.05 3.20
N LYS A 25 -11.64 6.41 2.68
CA LYS A 25 -12.98 6.50 3.28
C LYS A 25 -13.03 5.83 4.65
N LYS A 26 -12.46 4.63 4.80
CA LYS A 26 -12.48 3.83 6.04
C LYS A 26 -11.80 4.56 7.19
N TYR A 27 -10.63 5.16 6.93
CA TYR A 27 -9.79 5.77 7.97
C TYR A 27 -9.80 7.30 7.95
N SER A 28 -10.61 7.92 7.09
CA SER A 28 -10.68 9.38 6.95
C SER A 28 -9.31 10.04 6.75
N ILE A 29 -8.48 9.44 5.89
CA ILE A 29 -7.08 9.82 5.69
C ILE A 29 -6.99 11.20 5.02
N LYS A 30 -6.23 12.12 5.63
CA LYS A 30 -5.99 13.49 5.14
C LYS A 30 -4.51 13.81 4.92
N VAL A 31 -3.63 12.93 5.37
CA VAL A 31 -2.18 13.04 5.31
C VAL A 31 -1.60 11.77 4.70
N ASP A 32 -0.41 11.88 4.14
CA ASP A 32 0.42 10.74 3.76
C ASP A 32 0.74 9.92 5.01
N GLU A 33 0.40 8.62 4.98
CA GLU A 33 0.49 7.75 6.15
C GLU A 33 1.93 7.42 6.58
N LEU A 34 2.92 7.65 5.72
CA LEU A 34 4.33 7.47 6.06
C LEU A 34 4.98 8.78 6.47
N THR A 35 4.79 9.85 5.70
CA THR A 35 5.51 11.12 5.95
C THR A 35 4.76 12.07 6.88
N GLY A 36 3.45 11.89 7.07
CA GLY A 36 2.58 12.84 7.79
C GLY A 36 2.31 14.14 7.00
N MET A 37 2.86 14.28 5.79
CA MET A 37 2.64 15.46 4.96
C MET A 37 1.20 15.51 4.45
N LYS A 38 0.71 16.72 4.11
CA LYS A 38 -0.63 16.88 3.54
C LYS A 38 -0.82 16.00 2.31
N LEU A 39 -1.93 15.26 2.28
CA LEU A 39 -2.20 14.35 1.18
C LEU A 39 -2.60 15.10 -0.09
N LYS A 40 -1.89 14.85 -1.17
CA LYS A 40 -2.21 15.35 -2.51
C LYS A 40 -3.26 14.43 -3.14
N ASN A 41 -4.53 14.53 -2.73
CA ASN A 41 -5.61 13.59 -3.10
C ASN A 41 -5.63 13.17 -4.59
N LYS A 42 -5.36 14.10 -5.52
CA LYS A 42 -5.34 13.82 -6.96
C LYS A 42 -4.21 12.87 -7.38
N THR A 43 -3.03 13.00 -6.77
CA THR A 43 -1.82 12.26 -7.14
C THR A 43 -1.39 11.23 -6.10
N ALA A 44 -2.05 11.17 -4.94
CA ALA A 44 -1.81 10.14 -3.94
C ALA A 44 -2.09 8.74 -4.49
N GLU A 45 -1.34 7.77 -4.00
CA GLU A 45 -1.36 6.39 -4.47
C GLU A 45 -1.60 5.45 -3.29
N PHE A 46 -2.09 4.25 -3.60
CA PHE A 46 -2.17 3.15 -2.66
C PHE A 46 -0.88 2.34 -2.82
N SER A 47 0.02 2.45 -1.85
CA SER A 47 1.28 1.72 -1.80
C SER A 47 1.09 0.43 -1.03
N HIS A 48 1.35 -0.71 -1.65
CA HIS A 48 1.30 -2.00 -0.95
C HIS A 48 2.46 -2.11 0.05
N ILE A 49 2.17 -2.63 1.25
CA ILE A 49 3.20 -2.92 2.26
C ILE A 49 3.99 -4.16 1.82
N ARG A 50 3.29 -5.27 1.58
CA ARG A 50 3.85 -6.45 0.90
C ARG A 50 3.50 -6.41 -0.57
N SER A 51 4.51 -6.53 -1.43
CA SER A 51 4.37 -6.42 -2.88
C SER A 51 3.28 -7.33 -3.43
N ALA A 52 2.33 -6.75 -4.16
CA ALA A 52 1.23 -7.47 -4.79
C ALA A 52 1.68 -8.41 -5.92
N SER A 53 2.93 -8.29 -6.38
CA SER A 53 3.55 -9.20 -7.36
C SER A 53 3.99 -10.51 -6.73
N LEU A 54 4.51 -10.46 -5.50
CA LEU A 54 4.95 -11.61 -4.71
C LEU A 54 3.79 -12.22 -3.94
N PHE A 55 2.95 -11.38 -3.32
CA PHE A 55 1.85 -11.78 -2.45
C PHE A 55 0.49 -11.49 -3.12
N LYS A 56 0.20 -12.23 -4.20
CA LYS A 56 -1.03 -12.01 -5.00
C LYS A 56 -2.32 -12.10 -4.19
N PHE A 57 -2.35 -12.93 -3.14
CA PHE A 57 -3.50 -13.07 -2.24
C PHE A 57 -3.76 -11.83 -1.38
N LEU A 58 -2.75 -10.98 -1.16
CA LEU A 58 -2.87 -9.71 -0.43
C LEU A 58 -3.10 -8.51 -1.35
N ALA A 59 -3.16 -8.73 -2.66
CA ALA A 59 -3.19 -7.64 -3.65
C ALA A 59 -4.45 -6.76 -3.55
N LEU A 60 -5.55 -7.31 -3.06
CA LEU A 60 -6.84 -6.64 -2.86
C LEU A 60 -7.13 -6.34 -1.38
N GLU A 61 -6.17 -6.60 -0.48
CA GLU A 61 -6.35 -6.34 0.94
C GLU A 61 -6.05 -4.87 1.24
N ILE A 62 -7.04 -4.16 1.78
CA ILE A 62 -6.93 -2.73 2.13
C ILE A 62 -5.97 -2.49 3.30
N GLU A 63 -5.79 -3.50 4.17
CA GLU A 63 -4.83 -3.46 5.27
C GLU A 63 -3.40 -3.77 4.81
N ASN A 64 -3.21 -4.33 3.60
CA ASN A 64 -1.91 -4.54 2.99
C ASN A 64 -1.43 -3.31 2.18
N GLY A 65 -1.88 -2.12 2.52
CA GLY A 65 -1.35 -0.92 1.88
C GLY A 65 -1.65 0.36 2.63
N LEU A 66 -0.97 1.40 2.20
CA LEU A 66 -0.96 2.73 2.80
C LEU A 66 -1.22 3.77 1.72
N ILE A 67 -1.84 4.87 2.11
CA ILE A 67 -2.08 6.03 1.28
C ILE A 67 -0.90 6.96 1.42
N VAL A 68 -0.17 7.11 0.32
CA VAL A 68 1.05 7.92 0.28
C VAL A 68 1.00 8.86 -0.92
N ASN A 69 1.74 9.96 -0.85
CA ASN A 69 1.93 10.84 -1.98
C ASN A 69 2.79 10.15 -3.05
N LYS A 70 2.61 10.54 -4.32
CA LYS A 70 3.38 10.01 -5.46
C LYS A 70 4.90 10.02 -5.25
N GLU A 71 5.41 11.07 -4.62
CA GLU A 71 6.84 11.21 -4.33
C GLU A 71 7.32 10.13 -3.35
N THR A 72 6.57 9.93 -2.26
CA THR A 72 6.81 8.85 -1.28
C THR A 72 6.73 7.48 -1.96
N HIS A 73 5.71 7.25 -2.81
CA HIS A 73 5.55 6.00 -3.54
C HIS A 73 6.71 5.72 -4.51
N SER A 74 7.19 6.76 -5.19
CA SER A 74 8.34 6.67 -6.09
C SER A 74 9.61 6.28 -5.34
N ILE A 75 9.82 6.79 -4.13
CA ILE A 75 10.97 6.42 -3.30
C ILE A 75 10.91 4.92 -2.95
N ILE A 76 9.75 4.43 -2.49
CA ILE A 76 9.55 3.01 -2.14
C ILE A 76 9.84 2.12 -3.35
N THR A 77 9.35 2.51 -4.53
CA THR A 77 9.54 1.75 -5.77
C THR A 77 11.00 1.72 -6.21
N VAL A 78 11.71 2.86 -6.14
CA VAL A 78 13.13 2.96 -6.53
C VAL A 78 14.05 2.19 -5.58
N GLU A 79 13.74 2.18 -4.28
CA GLU A 79 14.49 1.41 -3.27
C GLU A 79 14.17 -0.11 -3.35
N GLY A 80 13.22 -0.52 -4.20
CA GLY A 80 12.92 -1.93 -4.46
C GLY A 80 12.20 -2.65 -3.31
N ILE A 81 11.58 -1.90 -2.40
CA ILE A 81 10.94 -2.43 -1.19
C ILE A 81 9.80 -3.40 -1.55
N CYS A 82 9.88 -4.62 -1.03
CA CYS A 82 8.96 -5.70 -1.35
C CYS A 82 8.17 -6.22 -0.14
N ASP A 83 8.66 -6.00 1.08
CA ASP A 83 8.00 -6.45 2.31
C ASP A 83 7.93 -5.39 3.43
N GLU A 84 7.21 -5.73 4.50
CA GLU A 84 6.98 -4.84 5.62
C GLU A 84 8.23 -4.54 6.44
N SER A 85 9.23 -5.43 6.46
CA SER A 85 10.45 -5.25 7.23
C SER A 85 11.35 -4.25 6.52
N GLU A 86 11.52 -4.42 5.21
CA GLU A 86 12.24 -3.46 4.35
C GLU A 86 11.58 -2.08 4.39
N LEU A 87 10.24 -2.02 4.31
CA LEU A 87 9.52 -0.75 4.39
C LEU A 87 9.71 -0.08 5.76
N LEU A 88 9.73 -0.86 6.85
CA LEU A 88 9.99 -0.35 8.19
C LEU A 88 11.42 0.22 8.30
N GLU A 89 12.41 -0.46 7.74
CA GLU A 89 13.80 0.01 7.72
C GLU A 89 13.94 1.31 6.93
N LEU A 90 13.28 1.40 5.76
CA LEU A 90 13.22 2.64 4.98
C LEU A 90 12.58 3.78 5.79
N CYS A 91 11.47 3.49 6.48
CA CYS A 91 10.80 4.49 7.31
C CYS A 91 11.71 4.99 8.44
N LYS A 92 12.42 4.09 9.13
CA LYS A 92 13.39 4.45 10.17
C LYS A 92 14.53 5.30 9.62
N LYS A 93 15.09 4.92 8.47
CA LYS A 93 16.19 5.65 7.81
C LYS A 93 15.79 7.07 7.41
N ARG A 94 14.52 7.29 7.04
CA ARG A 94 13.99 8.58 6.57
C ARG A 94 13.21 9.35 7.64
N SER A 95 13.18 8.86 8.89
CA SER A 95 12.39 9.43 10.00
C SER A 95 10.89 9.56 9.66
N TRP A 96 10.35 8.57 8.97
CA TRP A 96 8.92 8.45 8.65
C TRP A 96 8.16 7.70 9.75
N ASN A 97 6.83 7.82 9.75
CA ASN A 97 5.93 7.15 10.66
C ASN A 97 6.01 5.62 10.51
N THR A 98 6.06 4.92 11.65
CA THR A 98 6.15 3.46 11.72
C THR A 98 4.96 2.82 12.45
N ASP A 99 3.94 3.59 12.84
CA ASP A 99 2.78 3.13 13.61
C ASP A 99 1.93 2.12 12.83
N TRP A 100 1.98 2.20 11.50
CA TRP A 100 1.33 1.25 10.61
C TRP A 100 1.84 -0.19 10.81
N TYR A 101 3.09 -0.37 11.21
CA TYR A 101 3.72 -1.69 11.32
C TYR A 101 3.06 -2.57 12.39
N GLY A 102 2.74 -1.99 13.55
CA GLY A 102 2.04 -2.70 14.63
C GLY A 102 0.62 -3.11 14.22
N LYS A 103 -0.11 -2.20 13.56
CA LYS A 103 -1.47 -2.49 13.05
C LYS A 103 -1.44 -3.58 11.98
N PHE A 104 -0.49 -3.50 11.06
CA PHE A 104 -0.30 -4.50 10.01
C PHE A 104 -0.04 -5.89 10.61
N LYS A 105 0.93 -6.02 11.53
CA LYS A 105 1.22 -7.29 12.20
C LYS A 105 0.00 -7.85 12.94
N SER A 106 -0.69 -7.01 13.69
CA SER A 106 -1.89 -7.42 14.44
C SER A 106 -2.99 -7.92 13.52
N TYR A 107 -3.22 -7.28 12.37
CA TYR A 107 -4.26 -7.68 11.42
C TYR A 107 -3.96 -9.04 10.80
N PHE A 108 -2.71 -9.26 10.38
CA PHE A 108 -2.28 -10.52 9.77
C PHE A 108 -1.88 -11.60 10.79
N ARG A 109 -2.00 -11.32 12.09
CA ARG A 109 -1.59 -12.22 13.19
C ARG A 109 -0.13 -12.68 13.06
N LEU A 110 0.73 -11.78 12.61
CA LEU A 110 2.16 -12.00 12.48
C LEU A 110 2.78 -11.63 13.83
N GLY A 111 3.06 -12.64 14.66
CA GLY A 111 3.78 -12.51 15.93
C GLY A 111 5.27 -12.36 15.69
#